data_AF-A0A239G8J1-F1
#
_entry.id   AF-A0A239G8J1-F1
#
_cell.length_a   1.000
_cell.length_b   1.000
_cell.length_c   1.000
_cell.angle_alpha   90.00
_cell.angle_beta   90.00
_cell.angle_gamma   90.00
#
_symmetry.space_group_name_H-M   'P 1'
#
loop_
_entity.id
_entity.type
_entity.pdbx_description
1 polymer ?
#
loop_
_entity_poly.entity_id
_entity_poly.type
_entity_poly.pdbx_seq_one_letter_code
_entity_poly.pdbx_strand_id
1 'polypeptide(L)'
;MILASVLGIFAVFGAIRPAPDLAELRSEPALVAPATAEERRRNERESFYGLFGNYEAYVKAVYVVDGGENDAYRAWLDAYGDQYQFYESASGGYAARVMGASVRIEVLSPQKLTHPEYRSFNFLQRGKVVLVVTVRGSGHYEDLAAIISSDAISAK
;
A
#
# COMPACT_ATOMS: atom_id res chain seq x y z
N MET A 1 -12.94 27.31 47.08
CA MET A 1 -13.75 27.86 45.97
C MET A 1 -12.78 28.26 44.87
N ILE A 2 -12.58 27.39 43.86
CA ILE A 2 -13.17 27.49 42.51
C ILE A 2 -12.56 28.73 41.80
N LEU A 3 -11.70 28.65 40.79
CA LEU A 3 -11.85 27.87 39.56
C LEU A 3 -10.48 27.68 38.88
N ALA A 4 -10.00 26.45 38.79
CA ALA A 4 -9.11 26.02 37.71
C ALA A 4 -9.97 25.82 36.46
N SER A 5 -9.59 26.37 35.30
CA SER A 5 -9.97 25.89 33.93
C SER A 5 -9.66 26.94 32.85
N VAL A 6 -8.39 27.10 32.46
CA VAL A 6 -8.03 27.57 31.10
C VAL A 6 -6.76 26.85 30.65
N LEU A 7 -6.84 25.52 30.57
CA LEU A 7 -5.81 24.64 30.03
C LEU A 7 -6.55 23.49 29.37
N GLY A 8 -7.14 23.72 28.20
CA GLY A 8 -8.02 22.70 27.62
C GLY A 8 -8.69 23.06 26.31
N ILE A 9 -7.94 23.51 25.30
CA ILE A 9 -8.34 23.37 23.87
C ILE A 9 -7.08 23.24 22.99
N PHE A 10 -6.22 22.25 23.26
CA PHE A 10 -5.13 21.86 22.35
C PHE A 10 -5.09 20.34 22.12
N ALA A 11 -6.23 19.68 22.32
CA ALA A 11 -6.42 18.29 21.97
C ALA A 11 -7.58 18.18 20.98
N VAL A 12 -7.39 17.36 19.95
CA VAL A 12 -8.40 16.91 18.98
C VAL A 12 -8.68 17.84 17.79
N PHE A 13 -7.62 18.36 17.16
CA PHE A 13 -7.58 18.32 15.69
C PHE A 13 -6.58 17.24 15.31
N GLY A 14 -7.05 15.99 15.34
CA GLY A 14 -6.33 14.88 14.71
C GLY A 14 -5.97 15.33 13.30
N ALA A 15 -4.68 15.26 12.98
CA ALA A 15 -4.17 15.69 11.69
C ALA A 15 -4.90 14.90 10.59
N ILE A 16 -5.92 15.52 10.00
CA ILE A 16 -6.47 15.14 8.71
C ILE A 16 -5.33 15.41 7.74
N ARG A 17 -4.38 14.48 7.65
CA ARG A 17 -3.36 14.56 6.61
C ARG A 17 -4.10 14.38 5.29
N PRO A 18 -3.90 15.26 4.30
CA PRO A 18 -4.39 15.01 2.96
C PRO A 18 -3.91 13.62 2.52
N ALA A 19 -4.73 12.90 1.76
CA ALA A 19 -4.29 11.64 1.16
C ALA A 19 -2.92 11.89 0.48
N PRO A 20 -1.93 11.00 0.66
CA PRO A 20 -0.59 11.20 0.15
C PRO A 20 -0.67 11.49 -1.35
N ASP A 21 0.01 12.56 -1.76
CA ASP A 21 0.06 12.90 -3.17
C ASP A 21 0.87 11.84 -3.94
N LEU A 22 0.78 11.86 -5.27
CA LEU A 22 1.49 10.88 -6.08
C LEU A 22 3.03 10.93 -5.85
N ALA A 23 3.60 12.07 -5.52
CA ALA A 23 5.03 12.20 -5.24
C ALA A 23 5.42 11.49 -3.95
N GLU A 24 4.60 11.56 -2.90
CA GLU A 24 4.78 10.80 -1.67
C GLU A 24 4.71 9.29 -1.96
N LEU A 25 3.71 8.84 -2.73
CA LEU A 25 3.60 7.42 -3.11
C LEU A 25 4.81 6.94 -3.92
N ARG A 26 5.36 7.76 -4.83
CA ARG A 26 6.56 7.41 -5.61
C ARG A 26 7.80 7.21 -4.74
N SER A 27 7.86 7.89 -3.59
CA SER A 27 9.00 7.82 -2.68
C SER A 27 9.02 6.57 -1.80
N GLU A 28 7.94 5.79 -1.81
CA GLU A 28 7.83 4.59 -0.99
C GLU A 28 8.95 3.57 -1.28
N PRO A 29 9.77 3.20 -0.27
CA PRO A 29 10.89 2.28 -0.43
C PRO A 29 10.51 0.92 -1.05
N ALA A 30 9.30 0.43 -0.79
CA ALA A 30 8.80 -0.82 -1.36
C ALA A 30 8.73 -0.83 -2.90
N LEU A 31 8.70 0.35 -3.52
CA LEU A 31 8.77 0.54 -4.98
C LEU A 31 10.18 0.51 -5.53
N VAL A 32 11.20 0.24 -4.73
CA VAL A 32 12.56 -0.04 -5.18
C VAL A 32 12.75 -1.55 -5.16
N ALA A 33 13.40 -2.10 -6.19
CA ALA A 33 13.70 -3.52 -6.24
C ALA A 33 14.83 -3.88 -5.25
N PRO A 34 14.64 -4.83 -4.33
CA PRO A 34 15.67 -5.22 -3.34
C PRO A 34 16.66 -6.29 -3.84
N ALA A 35 16.38 -6.93 -4.98
CA ALA A 35 17.17 -8.03 -5.53
C ALA A 35 17.48 -7.81 -7.03
N THR A 36 17.99 -8.83 -7.74
CA THR A 36 18.06 -8.87 -9.21
C THR A 36 16.65 -8.95 -9.80
N ALA A 37 15.89 -7.89 -9.65
CA ALA A 37 14.58 -7.71 -10.22
C ALA A 37 14.64 -6.55 -11.20
N GLU A 38 14.19 -6.80 -12.42
CA GLU A 38 14.17 -5.81 -13.47
C GLU A 38 12.81 -5.14 -13.52
N GLU A 39 12.76 -3.82 -13.28
CA GLU A 39 11.53 -3.05 -13.49
C GLU A 39 11.21 -2.99 -14.99
N ARG A 40 10.01 -3.44 -15.38
CA ARG A 40 9.57 -3.47 -16.78
C ARG A 40 8.53 -2.42 -17.09
N ARG A 41 7.72 -2.03 -16.10
CA ARG A 41 6.70 -1.00 -16.25
C ARG A 41 6.39 -0.36 -14.90
N ARG A 42 6.07 0.93 -14.96
CA ARG A 42 5.45 1.69 -13.89
C ARG A 42 4.21 2.38 -14.41
N ASN A 43 3.08 2.16 -13.74
CA ASN A 43 1.83 2.84 -13.98
C ASN A 43 1.52 3.72 -12.79
N GLU A 44 1.14 4.96 -13.05
CA GLU A 44 0.90 5.95 -12.02
C GLU A 44 -0.43 6.63 -12.27
N ARG A 45 -1.09 6.99 -11.18
CA ARG A 45 -2.34 7.72 -11.21
C ARG A 45 -2.35 8.73 -10.09
N GLU A 46 -2.62 9.98 -10.44
CA GLU A 46 -2.86 11.04 -9.46
C GLU A 46 -4.25 10.88 -8.84
N SER A 47 -4.36 11.28 -7.57
CA SER A 47 -5.66 11.40 -6.93
C SER A 47 -6.47 12.49 -7.62
N PHE A 48 -7.73 12.21 -7.91
CA PHE A 48 -8.63 13.21 -8.49
C PHE A 48 -9.96 13.22 -7.74
N TYR A 49 -10.39 14.42 -7.35
CA TYR A 49 -11.72 14.70 -6.85
C TYR A 49 -12.56 15.32 -7.98
N GLY A 50 -13.66 14.66 -8.35
CA GLY A 50 -14.59 15.20 -9.32
C GLY A 50 -16.00 14.64 -9.18
N LEU A 51 -16.88 15.07 -10.09
CA LEU A 51 -18.32 14.73 -10.12
C LEU A 51 -18.63 13.23 -10.13
N PHE A 52 -17.66 12.37 -10.47
CA PHE A 52 -17.82 10.92 -10.63
C PHE A 52 -17.16 10.09 -9.51
N GLY A 53 -16.72 10.73 -8.42
CA GLY A 53 -16.21 10.05 -7.23
C GLY A 53 -14.78 10.45 -6.85
N ASN A 54 -14.33 9.90 -5.72
CA ASN A 54 -12.97 10.00 -5.22
C ASN A 54 -12.13 8.87 -5.85
N TYR A 55 -11.07 9.22 -6.56
CA TYR A 55 -10.08 8.26 -7.04
C TYR A 55 -8.78 8.44 -6.26
N GLU A 56 -8.37 7.36 -5.61
CA GLU A 56 -7.12 7.27 -4.88
C GLU A 56 -5.91 7.30 -5.81
N ALA A 57 -4.86 8.03 -5.40
CA ALA A 57 -3.57 7.99 -6.07
C ALA A 57 -2.96 6.58 -5.96
N TYR A 58 -2.24 6.14 -6.98
CA TYR A 58 -1.47 4.91 -6.89
C TYR A 58 -0.22 4.93 -7.77
N VAL A 59 0.77 4.14 -7.36
CA VAL A 59 1.92 3.73 -8.15
C VAL A 59 1.93 2.21 -8.20
N LYS A 60 1.92 1.65 -9.41
CA LYS A 60 2.03 0.21 -9.66
C LYS A 60 3.29 -0.05 -10.46
N ALA A 61 4.28 -0.69 -9.84
CA ALA A 61 5.51 -1.13 -10.49
C ALA A 61 5.43 -2.64 -10.80
N VAL A 62 5.90 -3.02 -11.98
CA VAL A 62 5.94 -4.40 -12.45
C VAL A 62 7.39 -4.81 -12.61
N TYR A 63 7.78 -5.84 -11.85
CA TYR A 63 9.11 -6.41 -11.84
C TYR A 63 9.11 -7.79 -12.47
N VAL A 64 10.20 -8.12 -13.15
CA VAL A 64 10.55 -9.49 -13.50
C VAL A 64 11.64 -9.93 -12.54
N VAL A 65 11.36 -11.00 -11.80
CA VAL A 65 12.24 -11.53 -10.76
C VAL A 65 12.69 -12.91 -11.18
N ASP A 66 13.99 -13.19 -11.05
CA ASP A 66 14.53 -14.53 -11.25
C ASP A 66 14.17 -15.42 -10.06
N GLY A 67 13.77 -16.67 -10.33
CA GLY A 67 13.37 -17.64 -9.32
C GLY A 67 11.87 -17.97 -9.33
N GLY A 68 11.43 -18.60 -8.24
CA GLY A 68 10.02 -18.94 -8.02
C GLY A 68 9.23 -17.83 -7.34
N GLU A 69 7.92 -18.04 -7.21
CA GLU A 69 7.02 -17.12 -6.51
C GLU A 69 7.47 -16.87 -5.05
N ASN A 70 7.88 -17.92 -4.34
CA ASN A 70 8.36 -17.81 -2.97
C ASN A 70 9.63 -16.97 -2.85
N ASP A 71 10.56 -17.13 -3.79
CA ASP A 71 11.82 -16.36 -3.78
C ASP A 71 11.55 -14.87 -4.01
N ALA A 72 10.61 -14.55 -4.92
CA ALA A 72 10.21 -13.18 -5.19
C ALA A 72 9.54 -12.51 -3.98
N TYR A 73 8.63 -13.21 -3.28
CA TYR A 73 8.05 -12.66 -2.05
C TYR A 73 9.11 -12.50 -0.97
N ARG A 74 9.96 -13.50 -0.74
CA ARG A 74 11.02 -13.43 0.26
C ARG A 74 11.96 -12.26 0.02
N ALA A 75 12.35 -11.98 -1.22
CA ALA A 75 13.20 -10.84 -1.52
C ALA A 75 12.60 -9.50 -1.04
N TRP A 76 11.29 -9.31 -1.16
CA TRP A 76 10.63 -8.09 -0.67
C TRP A 76 10.36 -8.13 0.84
N LEU A 77 9.98 -9.29 1.39
CA LEU A 77 9.74 -9.42 2.83
C LEU A 77 11.04 -9.31 3.64
N ASP A 78 12.16 -9.83 3.14
CA ASP A 78 13.46 -9.73 3.81
C ASP A 78 14.01 -8.29 3.76
N ALA A 79 13.72 -7.54 2.68
CA ALA A 79 14.19 -6.17 2.53
C ALA A 79 13.32 -5.13 3.25
N TYR A 80 12.01 -5.38 3.31
CA TYR A 80 11.04 -4.38 3.76
C TYR A 80 10.15 -4.86 4.91
N GLY A 81 10.18 -6.14 5.29
CA GLY A 81 9.32 -6.69 6.34
C GLY A 81 9.51 -6.06 7.72
N ASP A 82 10.72 -5.58 8.03
CA ASP A 82 10.97 -4.86 9.29
C ASP A 82 10.33 -3.47 9.29
N GLN A 83 10.25 -2.82 8.12
CA GLN A 83 9.66 -1.50 7.95
C GLN A 83 8.13 -1.57 7.79
N TYR A 84 7.63 -2.65 7.19
CA TYR A 84 6.24 -2.85 6.85
C TYR A 84 5.74 -4.14 7.48
N GLN A 85 4.72 -4.04 8.33
CA GLN A 85 4.05 -5.21 8.92
C GLN A 85 3.18 -5.93 7.87
N PHE A 86 3.83 -6.62 6.94
CA PHE A 86 3.15 -7.36 5.89
C PHE A 86 2.31 -8.50 6.48
N TYR A 87 1.09 -8.63 5.98
CA TYR A 87 0.20 -9.75 6.23
C TYR A 87 -0.20 -10.39 4.90
N GLU A 88 -0.52 -11.68 4.94
CA GLU A 88 -1.00 -12.39 3.76
C GLU A 88 -2.42 -11.91 3.41
N SER A 89 -2.61 -11.53 2.15
CA SER A 89 -3.89 -11.03 1.64
C SER A 89 -4.77 -12.17 1.16
N ALA A 90 -6.06 -12.16 1.49
CA ALA A 90 -7.02 -13.18 1.06
C ALA A 90 -7.13 -13.36 -0.47
N SER A 91 -6.81 -12.31 -1.23
CA SER A 91 -6.75 -12.29 -2.70
C SER A 91 -5.41 -12.78 -3.29
N GLY A 92 -4.52 -13.31 -2.44
CA GLY A 92 -3.15 -13.68 -2.77
C GLY A 92 -2.16 -12.53 -2.59
N GLY A 93 -0.91 -12.90 -2.32
CA GLY A 93 0.21 -11.98 -2.06
C GLY A 93 0.21 -11.40 -0.65
N TYR A 94 0.99 -10.34 -0.47
CA TYR A 94 1.18 -9.67 0.82
C TYR A 94 0.72 -8.21 0.76
N ALA A 95 0.19 -7.71 1.86
CA ALA A 95 -0.22 -6.32 1.99
C ALA A 95 0.27 -5.74 3.32
N ALA A 96 0.56 -4.44 3.34
CA ALA A 96 0.86 -3.69 4.53
C ALA A 96 0.07 -2.37 4.50
N ARG A 97 -0.36 -1.91 5.67
CA ARG A 97 -0.89 -0.57 5.85
C ARG A 97 0.24 0.33 6.34
N VAL A 98 0.38 1.50 5.72
CA VAL A 98 1.26 2.57 6.14
C VAL A 98 0.46 3.85 6.29
N MET A 99 0.98 4.84 7.01
CA MET A 99 0.21 6.06 7.28
C MET A 99 -0.24 6.70 5.96
N GLY A 100 -1.55 6.70 5.70
CA GLY A 100 -2.16 7.27 4.50
C GLY A 100 -2.02 6.44 3.22
N ALA A 101 -1.42 5.24 3.24
CA ALA A 101 -1.33 4.38 2.07
C ALA A 101 -1.36 2.88 2.39
N SER A 102 -1.49 2.07 1.35
CA SER A 102 -1.35 0.63 1.40
C SER A 102 -0.30 0.20 0.41
N VAL A 103 0.56 -0.71 0.84
CA VAL A 103 1.55 -1.38 -0.01
C VAL A 103 1.06 -2.79 -0.24
N ARG A 104 1.06 -3.24 -1.49
CA ARG A 104 0.65 -4.59 -1.87
C ARG A 104 1.65 -5.20 -2.82
N ILE A 105 2.02 -6.44 -2.57
CA ILE A 105 2.97 -7.22 -3.35
C ILE A 105 2.25 -8.47 -3.83
N GLU A 106 2.20 -8.70 -5.14
CA GLU A 106 1.55 -9.86 -5.75
C GLU A 106 2.43 -10.45 -6.85
N VAL A 107 2.63 -11.76 -6.85
CA VAL A 107 3.14 -12.47 -8.02
C VAL A 107 1.97 -12.78 -8.97
N LEU A 108 2.11 -12.39 -10.23
CA LEU A 108 1.15 -12.76 -11.26
C LEU A 108 1.39 -14.20 -11.69
N SER A 109 0.42 -15.07 -11.40
CA SER A 109 0.40 -16.41 -11.97
C SER A 109 0.27 -16.33 -13.50
N PRO A 110 0.74 -17.34 -14.25
CA PRO A 110 0.61 -17.39 -15.72
C PRO A 110 -0.84 -17.22 -16.22
N GLN A 111 -1.83 -17.61 -15.40
CA GLN A 111 -3.25 -17.42 -15.68
C GLN A 111 -3.68 -15.94 -15.58
N LYS A 112 -3.14 -15.19 -14.61
CA LYS A 112 -3.38 -13.74 -14.44
C LYS A 112 -2.70 -12.88 -15.51
N LEU A 113 -1.66 -13.38 -16.19
CA LEU A 113 -1.03 -12.70 -17.34
C LEU A 113 -1.96 -12.59 -18.56
N THR A 114 -3.09 -13.31 -18.59
CA THR A 114 -4.08 -13.22 -19.67
C THR A 114 -4.94 -11.95 -19.60
N HIS A 115 -4.94 -11.26 -18.45
CA HIS A 115 -5.66 -10.00 -18.24
C HIS A 115 -5.14 -8.92 -19.20
N PRO A 116 -5.99 -8.08 -19.82
CA PRO A 116 -5.58 -7.11 -20.84
C PRO A 116 -4.44 -6.18 -20.41
N GLU A 117 -4.45 -5.75 -19.13
CA GLU A 117 -3.42 -4.90 -18.54
C GLU A 117 -2.02 -5.56 -18.54
N TYR A 118 -1.99 -6.90 -18.53
CA TYR A 118 -0.76 -7.69 -18.51
C TYR A 118 -0.50 -8.47 -19.80
N ARG A 119 -1.39 -8.41 -20.79
CA ARG A 119 -1.28 -9.19 -22.03
C ARG A 119 -0.09 -8.75 -22.90
N SER A 120 0.35 -7.50 -22.79
CA SER A 120 1.57 -7.00 -23.47
C SER A 120 2.86 -7.56 -22.87
N PHE A 121 2.77 -8.20 -21.72
CA PHE A 121 3.89 -8.72 -20.98
C PHE A 121 4.14 -10.19 -21.33
N ASN A 122 4.88 -10.44 -22.42
CA ASN A 122 5.36 -11.77 -22.78
C ASN A 122 6.49 -12.20 -21.82
N PHE A 123 6.17 -12.46 -20.55
CA PHE A 123 7.16 -12.74 -19.49
C PHE A 123 7.32 -14.21 -19.14
N LEU A 124 6.84 -15.13 -19.98
CA LEU A 124 7.07 -16.56 -19.79
C LEU A 124 8.51 -16.93 -20.18
N GLN A 125 9.48 -16.48 -19.39
CA GLN A 125 10.84 -17.01 -19.39
C GLN A 125 10.94 -18.08 -18.30
N ARG A 126 11.49 -19.26 -18.62
CA ARG A 126 11.67 -20.33 -17.63
C ARG A 126 12.48 -19.82 -16.44
N GLY A 127 11.96 -20.05 -15.23
CA GLY A 127 12.64 -19.65 -13.99
C GLY A 127 12.53 -18.17 -13.66
N LYS A 128 11.56 -17.44 -14.22
CA LYS A 128 11.25 -16.07 -13.82
C LYS A 128 9.78 -15.93 -13.46
N VAL A 129 9.49 -15.00 -12.56
CA VAL A 129 8.12 -14.61 -12.17
C VAL A 129 7.93 -13.11 -12.33
N VAL A 130 6.66 -12.70 -12.41
CA VAL A 130 6.28 -11.31 -12.55
C VAL A 130 5.70 -10.86 -11.22
N LEU A 131 6.41 -9.96 -10.55
CA LEU A 131 5.95 -9.37 -9.30
C LEU A 131 5.35 -7.99 -9.58
N VAL A 132 4.20 -7.72 -8.99
CA VAL A 132 3.54 -6.42 -9.05
C VAL A 132 3.57 -5.83 -7.65
N VAL A 133 4.19 -4.68 -7.51
CA VAL A 133 4.15 -3.88 -6.28
C VAL A 133 3.25 -2.70 -6.53
N THR A 134 2.18 -2.58 -5.74
CA THR A 134 1.25 -1.47 -5.79
C THR A 134 1.31 -0.71 -4.48
N VAL A 135 1.62 0.57 -4.56
CA VAL A 135 1.38 1.52 -3.49
C VAL A 135 0.16 2.33 -3.85
N ARG A 136 -0.84 2.36 -2.98
CA ARG A 136 -2.08 3.11 -3.19
C ARG A 136 -2.35 3.98 -1.97
N GLY A 137 -2.55 5.27 -2.18
CA GLY A 137 -2.99 6.17 -1.12
C GLY A 137 -4.36 5.74 -0.64
N SER A 138 -4.58 5.64 0.66
CA SER A 138 -5.93 5.51 1.20
C SER A 138 -6.58 6.88 1.12
N GLY A 139 -7.68 6.98 0.37
CA GLY A 139 -8.50 8.18 0.36
C GLY A 139 -9.04 8.43 1.76
N HIS A 140 -9.27 9.71 2.08
CA HIS A 140 -9.84 10.18 3.34
C HIS A 140 -10.87 9.22 3.95
N TYR A 141 -10.75 9.03 5.27
CA TYR A 141 -11.36 8.02 6.15
C TYR A 141 -10.49 6.78 6.38
N GLU A 142 -9.38 6.96 7.12
CA GLU A 142 -9.22 6.07 8.26
C GLU A 142 -10.44 6.32 9.17
N ASP A 143 -11.37 5.37 9.09
CA ASP A 143 -12.21 4.92 10.17
C ASP A 143 -12.22 5.80 11.44
N LEU A 144 -13.36 6.48 11.59
CA LEU A 144 -13.98 6.78 12.88
C LEU A 144 -14.08 5.57 13.83
N ALA A 145 -13.60 4.37 13.48
CA ALA A 145 -13.43 3.24 14.39
C ALA A 145 -12.35 3.46 15.46
N ALA A 146 -11.46 4.46 15.30
CA ALA A 146 -10.52 4.87 16.34
C ALA A 146 -11.06 6.01 17.24
N ILE A 147 -12.21 6.61 16.91
CA ILE A 147 -13.00 7.38 17.85
C ILE A 147 -13.91 6.37 18.55
N ILE A 148 -13.52 5.91 19.74
CA ILE A 148 -14.35 5.12 20.66
C ILE A 148 -14.30 3.58 20.44
N SER A 149 -13.10 3.00 20.33
CA SER A 149 -12.83 1.75 21.08
C SER A 149 -12.48 2.04 22.55
N SER A 150 -12.55 3.31 22.95
CA SER A 150 -12.33 3.80 24.32
C SER A 150 -13.60 3.84 25.20
N ASP A 151 -14.82 3.72 24.65
CA ASP A 151 -16.03 3.53 25.50
C ASP A 151 -16.28 2.06 25.87
N ALA A 152 -15.47 1.12 25.35
CA ALA A 152 -15.60 -0.29 25.71
C ALA A 152 -14.72 -0.73 26.90
N ILE A 153 -13.89 0.16 27.47
CA ILE A 153 -13.08 -0.14 28.66
C ILE A 153 -13.14 1.00 29.68
N SER A 154 -14.34 1.56 29.94
CA SER A 154 -14.64 2.19 31.23
C SER A 154 -16.13 2.50 31.38
N ALA A 155 -16.94 1.50 31.71
CA ALA A 155 -18.08 1.64 32.63
C ALA A 155 -18.82 0.31 32.82
N LYS A 156 -18.54 -0.31 33.97
CA LYS A 156 -19.37 -1.29 34.72
C LYS A 156 -19.62 -2.67 34.14
#